data_AF-A0A7J6VGM3-F1
#
_entry.id   AF-A0A7J6VGM3-F1
#
_cell.length_a   1.000
_cell.length_b   1.000
_cell.length_c   1.000
_cell.angle_alpha   90.00
_cell.angle_beta   90.00
_cell.angle_gamma   90.00
#
_symmetry.space_group_name_H-M   'P 1'
#
loop_
_entity.id
_entity.type
_entity.pdbx_description
1 polymer ?
#
loop_
_entity_poly.entity_id
_entity_poly.type
_entity_poly.pdbx_seq_one_letter_code
_entity_poly.pdbx_strand_id
1 'polypeptide(L)' 'MVALKLQKRLAGSVLKVGKKKVWLDPNESNEISMANSRQNIRKLIKDGFIIKKPSNIHSRSRARRMKEAKRKGRHSGY' A
#
# COMPACT_ATOMS: atom_id res chain seq x y z
N MET A 1 13.43 20.75 -6.82
CA MET A 1 12.65 19.54 -6.50
C MET A 1 12.44 19.48 -5.00
N VAL A 2 11.19 19.32 -4.54
CA VAL A 2 10.84 19.37 -3.12
C VAL A 2 11.13 18.03 -2.42
N ALA A 3 11.73 18.07 -1.23
CA ALA A 3 12.16 16.88 -0.51
C ALA A 3 11.06 16.32 0.43
N LEU A 4 10.27 15.34 -0.05
CA LEU A 4 9.15 14.74 0.71
C LEU A 4 9.53 13.54 1.59
N LYS A 5 10.80 13.42 2.01
CA LYS A 5 11.30 12.27 2.78
C LYS A 5 10.64 12.15 4.15
N LEU A 6 10.43 13.29 4.82
CA LEU A 6 9.79 13.36 6.14
C LEU A 6 8.32 12.94 6.06
N GLN A 7 7.59 13.54 5.12
CA GLN A 7 6.16 13.33 4.91
C GLN A 7 5.88 11.86 4.59
N LYS A 8 6.67 11.25 3.70
CA LYS A 8 6.54 9.83 3.36
C LYS A 8 6.79 8.91 4.55
N ARG A 9 7.72 9.28 5.45
CA ARG A 9 7.99 8.54 6.71
C ARG A 9 6.84 8.69 7.71
N LEU A 10 6.36 9.92 7.91
CA LEU A 10 5.26 10.21 8.84
C LEU A 10 3.97 9.54 8.37
N ALA A 11 3.62 9.64 7.09
CA ALA A 11 2.46 8.99 6.50
C ALA A 11 2.50 7.47 6.66
N GLY A 12 3.66 6.84 6.44
CA GLY A 12 3.83 5.40 6.67
C GLY A 12 3.57 5.00 8.14
N SER A 13 4.08 5.79 9.09
CA SER A 13 3.86 5.58 10.52
C SER A 13 2.38 5.77 10.91
N VAL A 14 1.71 6.79 10.37
CA VAL A 14 0.29 7.08 10.66
C VAL A 14 -0.62 6.00 10.07
N LEU A 15 -0.37 5.55 8.84
CA LEU A 15 -1.16 4.52 8.15
C LEU A 15 -0.79 3.08 8.55
N LYS A 16 0.23 2.91 9.42
CA LYS A 16 0.80 1.61 9.81
C LYS A 16 1.22 0.75 8.60
N VAL A 17 1.87 1.36 7.61
CA VAL A 17 2.37 0.69 6.39
C VAL A 17 3.80 1.10 6.05
N GLY A 18 4.48 0.28 5.26
CA GLY A 18 5.79 0.63 4.71
C GLY A 18 5.71 1.77 3.68
N LYS A 19 6.82 2.51 3.52
CA LYS A 19 6.94 3.66 2.59
C LYS A 19 6.55 3.34 1.14
N LYS A 20 6.67 2.08 0.71
CA LYS A 20 6.28 1.61 -0.64
C LYS A 20 4.76 1.72 -0.88
N LYS A 21 3.95 1.64 0.18
CA LYS A 21 2.49 1.70 0.13
C LYS A 21 1.91 3.10 0.32
N VAL A 22 2.74 4.09 0.62
CA VAL A 22 2.34 5.50 0.64
C VAL A 22 2.43 6.06 -0.78
N TRP A 23 1.33 6.60 -1.26
CA TRP A 23 1.27 7.45 -2.45
C TRP A 23 1.08 8.91 -2.02
N LEU A 24 1.77 9.82 -2.70
CA LEU A 24 1.73 11.26 -2.48
C LEU A 24 1.36 11.88 -3.82
N ASP A 25 0.41 12.80 -3.83
CA ASP A 25 0.01 13.49 -5.05
C ASP A 25 1.18 14.32 -5.61
N PRO A 26 1.61 14.10 -6.88
CA PRO A 26 2.66 14.90 -7.49
C PRO A 26 2.23 16.36 -7.75
N ASN A 27 0.94 16.62 -7.95
CA ASN A 27 0.43 17.96 -8.24
C ASN A 27 0.47 18.85 -6.99
N GLU A 28 0.17 18.26 -5.82
CA GLU A 28 0.10 18.95 -4.53
C GLU A 28 1.39 18.82 -3.71
N SER A 29 2.53 18.66 -4.39
CA SER A 29 3.83 18.44 -3.72
C SER A 29 4.25 19.59 -2.79
N ASN A 30 3.88 20.83 -3.11
CA ASN A 30 4.15 22.00 -2.28
C ASN A 30 3.31 21.97 -0.98
N GLU A 31 2.01 21.72 -1.08
CA GLU A 31 1.09 21.60 0.07
C GLU A 31 1.51 20.48 1.00
N ILE A 32 1.84 19.31 0.43
CA ILE A 32 2.34 18.17 1.20
C ILE A 32 3.64 18.52 1.93
N SER A 33 4.54 19.29 1.30
CA SER A 33 5.80 19.68 1.92
C SER A 33 5.63 20.56 3.15
N MET A 34 4.56 21.35 3.23
CA MET A 34 4.28 22.19 4.40
C MET A 34 3.78 21.37 5.62
N ALA A 35 3.37 20.11 5.42
CA ALA A 35 2.90 19.25 6.49
C ALA A 35 4.05 18.62 7.31
N ASN A 36 4.41 19.29 8.41
CA ASN A 36 5.50 18.86 9.30
C ASN A 36 5.05 18.00 10.51
N SER A 37 3.75 17.97 10.82
CA SER A 37 3.20 17.24 11.97
C SER A 37 2.41 15.99 11.54
N ARG A 38 2.29 14.99 12.43
CA ARG A 38 1.43 13.82 12.18
C ARG A 38 -0.06 14.20 12.05
N GLN A 39 -0.49 15.27 12.71
CA GLN A 39 -1.86 15.76 12.63
C GLN A 39 -2.17 16.32 11.24
N ASN A 40 -1.26 17.12 10.66
CA ASN A 40 -1.42 17.65 9.31
C ASN A 40 -1.42 16.52 8.27
N ILE A 41 -0.55 15.52 8.45
CA ILE A 41 -0.54 14.32 7.60
C ILE A 41 -1.87 13.56 7.67
N ARG A 42 -2.53 13.46 8.83
CA ARG A 42 -3.87 12.84 8.94
C ARG A 42 -4.92 13.63 8.16
N LYS A 43 -4.84 14.95 8.15
CA LYS A 43 -5.72 15.81 7.35
C LYS A 43 -5.52 15.52 5.86
N LEU A 44 -4.28 15.53 5.37
CA LEU A 44 -3.97 15.22 3.96
C LEU A 44 -4.38 13.80 3.54
N ILE A 45 -4.35 12.83 4.46
CA ILE A 45 -4.87 11.47 4.22
C ILE A 45 -6.39 11.49 4.07
N LYS A 46 -7.09 12.25 4.92
CA LYS A 46 -8.56 12.38 4.88
C LYS A 46 -9.01 13.11 3.61
N ASP A 47 -8.26 14.12 3.19
CA ASP A 47 -8.53 14.93 2.00
C ASP A 47 -8.16 14.21 0.70
N GLY A 48 -7.39 13.11 0.78
CA GLY A 48 -7.07 12.24 -0.36
C GLY A 48 -5.75 12.54 -1.07
N PHE A 49 -4.99 13.56 -0.65
CA PHE A 49 -3.66 13.86 -1.21
C PHE A 49 -2.60 12.82 -0.83
N ILE A 50 -2.84 12.06 0.24
CA ILE A 50 -1.99 10.94 0.66
C ILE A 50 -2.83 9.67 0.73
N ILE A 51 -2.48 8.67 -0.08
CA ILE A 51 -3.27 7.44 -0.23
C ILE A 51 -2.46 6.21 0.16
N LYS A 52 -3.11 5.25 0.81
CA LYS A 52 -2.60 3.89 1.00
C LYS A 52 -2.84 3.07 -0.27
N LYS A 53 -1.77 2.78 -1.01
CA LYS A 53 -1.84 1.88 -2.18
C LYS A 53 -2.26 0.47 -1.75
N PRO A 54 -3.08 -0.22 -2.56
CA PRO A 54 -3.44 -1.62 -2.30
C PRO A 54 -2.21 -2.53 -2.33
N SER A 55 -2.32 -3.71 -1.69
CA SER A 55 -1.29 -4.75 -1.78
C SER A 55 -1.20 -5.29 -3.21
N ASN A 56 -0.01 -5.76 -3.60
CA ASN A 56 0.11 -6.47 -4.87
C ASN A 56 -0.54 -7.83 -4.66
N ILE A 57 -1.51 -8.18 -5.50
CA ILE A 57 -2.31 -9.39 -5.31
C ILE A 57 -1.47 -10.61 -5.71
N HIS A 58 -1.41 -11.61 -4.82
CA HIS A 58 -0.89 -12.93 -5.17
C HIS A 58 -2.05 -13.91 -5.33
N SER A 59 -2.35 -14.29 -6.57
CA SER A 59 -3.51 -15.13 -6.87
C SER A 59 -3.35 -16.55 -6.32
N ARG A 60 -4.39 -17.08 -5.67
CA ARG A 60 -4.46 -18.47 -5.20
C ARG A 60 -5.26 -19.39 -6.12
N SER A 61 -5.70 -18.92 -7.29
CA SER A 61 -6.57 -19.70 -8.20
C SER A 61 -5.95 -21.04 -8.59
N ARG A 62 -4.68 -21.04 -9.01
CA ARG A 62 -3.93 -22.25 -9.39
C ARG A 62 -3.77 -23.21 -8.21
N ALA A 63 -3.36 -22.70 -7.05
CA ALA A 63 -3.18 -23.51 -5.85
C ALA A 63 -4.50 -24.15 -5.39
N ARG A 64 -5.62 -23.42 -5.45
CA ARG A 64 -6.95 -23.96 -5.11
C ARG A 64 -7.40 -25.02 -6.10
N ARG A 65 -7.28 -24.77 -7.41
CA ARG A 65 -7.61 -25.73 -8.46
C ARG A 65 -6.82 -27.04 -8.30
N MET A 66 -5.53 -26.93 -8.05
CA MET A 66 -4.67 -28.09 -7.81
C MET A 66 -5.11 -28.85 -6.55
N LYS A 67 -5.34 -28.15 -5.43
CA LYS A 67 -5.81 -28.76 -4.18
C LYS A 67 -7.13 -29.51 -4.37
N GLU A 68 -8.05 -28.96 -5.15
CA GLU A 68 -9.32 -29.62 -5.48
C GLU A 68 -9.10 -30.86 -6.35
N ALA A 69 -8.24 -30.79 -7.37
CA ALA A 69 -7.90 -31.93 -8.21
C ALA A 69 -7.26 -33.07 -7.40
N LYS A 70 -6.32 -32.76 -6.50
CA LYS A 70 -5.73 -33.75 -5.57
C LYS A 70 -6.76 -34.35 -4.62
N ARG A 71 -7.68 -33.54 -4.09
CA ARG A 71 -8.78 -34.04 -3.24
C ARG A 71 -9.70 -35.01 -3.98
N LYS A 72 -9.87 -34.83 -5.30
CA LYS A 72 -10.60 -35.74 -6.19
C LYS A 72 -9.78 -36.97 -6.61
N GLY A 73 -8.61 -37.22 -5.99
CA GLY A 73 -7.76 -38.37 -6.29
C GLY A 73 -6.85 -38.23 -7.52
N ARG A 74 -6.79 -37.03 -8.13
CA ARG A 74 -5.90 -36.77 -9.29
C ARG A 74 -4.48 -36.41 -8.83
N HIS A 75 -3.50 -36.55 -9.71
CA HIS A 75 -2.09 -36.20 -9.44
C HIS A 75 -1.47 -37.01 -8.28
N SER A 76 -1.82 -38.29 -8.19
CA SER A 76 -1.33 -39.26 -7.19
C SER A 76 -0.70 -40.49 -7.87
N GLY A 77 0.04 -40.28 -8.96
CA GLY A 77 0.87 -41.33 -9.55
C GLY A 77 2.09 -41.65 -8.68
N TYR A 78 2.72 -42.80 -8.93
CA TYR A 78 3.99 -43.19 -8.32
C TYR A 78 5.15 -42.31 -8.79
#